data_AF-A0A1V6JR31-F1
#
_entry.id   AF-A0A1V6JR31-F1
#
_cell.length_a   1.000
_cell.length_b   1.000
_cell.length_c   1.000
_cell.angle_alpha   90.00
_cell.angle_beta   90.00
_cell.angle_gamma   90.00
#
_symmetry.space_group_name_H-M   'P 1'
#
loop_
_entity.id
_entity.type
_entity.pdbx_description
1 polymer ?
#
loop_
_entity_poly.entity_id
_entity_poly.type
_entity_poly.pdbx_seq_one_letter_code
_entity_poly.pdbx_strand_id
1 'polypeptide(L)'
;MGIKNTYKCNKCNYTVLTSAGKDRGFIAVVDTFICKRCNNIVDVCVGEEGETYKRRDVLFKRMKTKHKLDFFSCPICSSKTDLVKWKTRLRPCPKCDGKMEFDSEGEQILWD
;
A
#
# COMPACT_ATOMS: atom_id res chain seq x y z
N MET A 1 -1.63 -11.39 -10.87
CA MET A 1 -1.75 -9.94 -11.13
C MET A 1 -2.46 -9.34 -9.95
N GLY A 2 -1.93 -8.24 -9.43
CA GLY A 2 -2.57 -7.51 -8.34
C GLY A 2 -3.66 -6.60 -8.88
N ILE A 3 -4.52 -6.11 -7.98
CA ILE A 3 -5.64 -5.23 -8.32
C ILE A 3 -5.58 -4.01 -7.42
N LYS A 4 -5.69 -2.81 -8.01
CA LYS A 4 -5.99 -1.59 -7.27
C LYS A 4 -7.37 -1.10 -7.62
N ASN A 5 -8.04 -0.61 -6.59
CA ASN A 5 -9.39 -0.09 -6.66
C ASN A 5 -9.41 1.35 -6.15
N THR A 6 -10.30 2.15 -6.70
CA THR A 6 -10.51 3.51 -6.24
C THR A 6 -11.31 3.51 -4.93
N TYR A 7 -10.83 4.29 -3.97
CA TYR A 7 -11.52 4.56 -2.71
C TYR A 7 -11.68 6.06 -2.52
N LYS A 8 -12.87 6.49 -2.10
CA LYS A 8 -13.21 7.89 -1.83
C LYS A 8 -13.56 8.06 -0.37
N CYS A 9 -13.13 9.18 0.22
CA CYS A 9 -13.56 9.52 1.57
C CYS A 9 -15.00 10.01 1.56
N ASN A 10 -15.80 9.59 2.53
CA ASN A 10 -17.18 10.03 2.68
C ASN A 10 -17.36 11.42 3.34
N LYS A 11 -16.28 12.02 3.86
CA LYS A 11 -16.31 13.34 4.53
C LYS A 11 -15.52 14.43 3.80
N CYS A 12 -14.57 14.07 2.95
CA CYS A 12 -13.72 15.04 2.25
C CYS A 12 -13.45 14.56 0.83
N ASN A 13 -12.90 15.44 -0.01
CA ASN A 13 -12.67 15.14 -1.43
C ASN A 13 -11.45 14.22 -1.69
N TYR A 14 -10.93 13.57 -0.66
CA TYR A 14 -9.76 12.70 -0.80
C TYR A 14 -10.14 11.38 -1.47
N THR A 15 -9.42 11.07 -2.55
CA THR A 15 -9.58 9.86 -3.34
C THR A 15 -8.21 9.20 -3.51
N VAL A 16 -8.17 7.87 -3.53
CA VAL A 16 -6.92 7.12 -3.72
C VAL A 16 -7.16 5.80 -4.43
N LEU A 17 -6.21 5.43 -5.28
CA LEU A 17 -6.14 4.13 -5.94
C LEU A 17 -5.21 3.21 -5.13
N THR A 18 -5.73 2.12 -4.58
CA THR A 18 -4.97 1.23 -3.68
C THR A 18 -5.48 -0.21 -3.73
N SER A 19 -4.61 -1.16 -3.40
CA SER A 19 -4.96 -2.57 -3.16
C SER A 19 -5.82 -2.80 -1.91
N ALA A 20 -5.97 -1.79 -1.06
CA ALA A 20 -6.79 -1.81 0.15
C ALA A 20 -6.47 -2.91 1.17
N GLY A 21 -5.22 -3.36 1.18
CA GLY A 21 -4.72 -4.39 2.07
C GLY A 21 -3.61 -5.15 1.37
N LYS A 22 -3.40 -6.39 1.83
CA LYS A 22 -2.42 -7.27 1.24
C LYS A 22 -2.87 -7.72 -0.14
N ASP A 23 -2.01 -7.54 -1.12
CA ASP A 23 -2.26 -7.91 -2.51
C ASP A 23 -0.97 -8.39 -3.18
N ARG A 24 -1.09 -9.18 -4.24
CA ARG A 24 0.04 -9.82 -4.90
C ARG A 24 -0.04 -9.67 -6.41
N GLY A 25 1.02 -9.12 -6.96
CA GLY A 25 1.33 -9.17 -8.37
C GLY A 25 2.04 -10.45 -8.78
N PHE A 26 2.69 -10.44 -9.94
CA PHE A 26 3.55 -11.53 -10.39
C PHE A 26 4.93 -11.52 -9.69
N ILE A 27 5.51 -10.34 -9.52
CA ILE A 27 6.83 -10.08 -8.96
C ILE A 27 6.72 -9.57 -7.52
N ALA A 28 5.85 -8.61 -7.22
CA ALA A 28 5.81 -7.93 -5.93
C ALA A 28 4.57 -8.30 -5.09
N VAL A 29 4.76 -8.34 -3.78
CA VAL A 29 3.68 -8.42 -2.79
C VAL A 29 3.61 -7.09 -2.07
N VAL A 30 2.43 -6.47 -2.08
CA VAL A 30 2.20 -5.18 -1.42
C VAL A 30 1.23 -5.34 -0.25
N ASP A 31 1.27 -4.38 0.66
CA ASP A 31 0.24 -4.18 1.68
C ASP A 31 0.03 -2.67 1.84
N THR A 32 -1.18 -2.28 2.22
CA THR A 32 -1.57 -0.87 2.22
C THR A 32 -1.25 -0.21 3.56
N PHE A 33 -0.61 0.95 3.50
CA PHE A 33 -0.19 1.74 4.66
C PHE A 33 -0.67 3.19 4.51
N ILE A 34 -0.81 3.89 5.64
CA ILE A 34 -0.82 5.34 5.69
C ILE A 34 0.63 5.79 5.88
N CYS A 35 1.14 6.58 4.95
CA CYS A 35 2.36 7.35 5.17
C CYS A 35 2.02 8.65 5.89
N LYS A 36 2.43 8.79 7.15
CA LYS A 36 2.19 10.01 7.96
C LYS A 36 2.89 11.23 7.39
N ARG A 37 4.05 11.06 6.75
CA ARG A 37 4.81 12.16 6.14
C ARG A 37 4.12 12.71 4.89
N CYS A 38 3.59 11.84 4.02
CA CYS A 38 2.82 12.27 2.84
C CYS A 38 1.35 12.59 3.18
N ASN A 39 0.91 12.16 4.36
CA ASN A 39 -0.48 12.10 4.74
C ASN A 39 -1.36 11.43 3.66
N ASN A 40 -0.93 10.27 3.16
CA ASN A 40 -1.51 9.58 2.02
C ASN A 40 -1.57 8.07 2.28
N ILE A 41 -2.60 7.40 1.75
CA ILE A 41 -2.64 5.94 1.66
C ILE A 41 -1.75 5.51 0.49
N VAL A 42 -0.88 4.53 0.74
CA VAL A 42 0.10 4.02 -0.23
C VAL A 42 0.21 2.51 -0.12
N ASP A 43 0.39 1.84 -1.25
CA ASP A 43 0.75 0.43 -1.28
C ASP A 43 2.27 0.30 -1.16
N VAL A 44 2.70 -0.44 -0.15
CA VAL A 44 4.12 -0.62 0.17
C VAL A 44 4.53 -2.03 -0.18
N CYS A 45 5.64 -2.18 -0.88
CA CYS A 45 6.22 -3.50 -1.15
C CYS A 45 6.65 -4.17 0.17
N VAL A 46 6.08 -5.33 0.46
CA VAL A 46 6.33 -6.13 1.66
C VAL A 46 6.92 -7.49 1.34
N GLY A 47 7.10 -7.83 0.06
CA GLY A 47 7.75 -9.05 -0.38
C GLY A 47 7.72 -9.22 -1.89
N GLU A 48 8.14 -10.39 -2.37
CA GLU A 48 8.26 -10.70 -3.79
C GLU A 48 7.95 -12.17 -4.08
N GLU A 49 7.62 -12.48 -5.34
CA GLU A 49 7.31 -13.83 -5.86
C GLU A 49 6.30 -14.60 -4.98
N GLY A 50 5.31 -13.88 -4.44
CA GLY A 50 4.28 -14.44 -3.55
C GLY A 50 4.70 -14.61 -2.09
N GLU A 51 5.96 -14.41 -1.73
CA GLU A 51 6.43 -14.39 -0.35
C GLU A 51 6.21 -13.02 0.31
N THR A 52 5.96 -13.01 1.62
CA THR A 52 5.91 -11.78 2.42
C THR A 52 7.03 -11.79 3.43
N TYR A 53 7.78 -10.70 3.49
CA TYR A 53 8.93 -10.58 4.37
C TYR A 53 8.53 -9.91 5.68
N LYS A 54 9.22 -10.27 6.75
CA LYS A 54 9.17 -9.48 7.98
C LYS A 54 10.14 -8.34 7.85
N ARG A 55 9.80 -7.18 8.41
CA ARG A 55 10.62 -5.97 8.35
C ARG A 55 12.07 -6.17 8.81
N ARG A 56 12.29 -7.03 9.81
CA ARG A 56 13.62 -7.39 10.33
C ARG A 56 14.47 -8.22 9.35
N ASP A 57 13.82 -8.98 8.46
CA ASP A 57 14.48 -9.91 7.54
C ASP A 57 14.78 -9.25 6.18
N VAL A 58 14.34 -8.00 5.99
CA VAL A 58 14.44 -7.26 4.72
C VAL A 58 15.87 -7.10 4.24
N LEU A 59 16.82 -6.79 5.13
CA LEU A 59 18.23 -6.60 4.74
C LEU A 59 18.81 -7.86 4.10
N PHE A 60 18.53 -9.02 4.70
CA PHE A 60 18.99 -10.30 4.20
C PHE A 60 18.25 -10.71 2.92
N LYS A 61 16.93 -10.49 2.86
CA LYS A 61 16.15 -10.78 1.65
C LYS A 61 16.58 -9.89 0.49
N ARG A 62 16.83 -8.59 0.71
CA ARG A 62 17.32 -7.63 -0.31
C ARG A 62 18.61 -8.06 -0.99
N MET A 63 19.51 -8.75 -0.29
CA MET A 63 20.74 -9.29 -0.89
C MET A 63 20.47 -10.47 -1.82
N LYS A 64 19.34 -11.16 -1.66
CA LYS A 64 18.94 -12.33 -2.44
C LYS A 64 17.92 -12.03 -3.53
N THR A 65 17.29 -10.85 -3.50
CA THR A 65 16.24 -10.52 -4.47
C THR A 65 16.83 -10.35 -5.85
N LYS A 66 16.13 -10.91 -6.85
CA LYS A 66 16.49 -10.71 -8.26
C LYS A 66 16.01 -9.35 -8.77
N HIS A 67 15.01 -8.78 -8.11
CA HIS A 67 14.38 -7.51 -8.47
C HIS A 67 14.87 -6.37 -7.57
N LYS A 68 15.04 -5.18 -8.15
CA LYS A 68 15.37 -3.95 -7.41
C LYS A 68 14.11 -3.37 -6.75
N LEU A 69 13.62 -4.04 -5.71
CA LEU A 69 12.45 -3.61 -4.95
C LEU A 69 12.83 -2.86 -3.67
N ASP A 70 12.09 -1.81 -3.36
CA ASP A 70 12.21 -1.05 -2.11
C ASP A 70 11.18 -1.53 -1.09
N PHE A 71 11.58 -2.50 -0.27
CA PHE A 71 10.73 -3.06 0.77
C PHE A 71 10.50 -2.05 1.92
N PHE A 72 9.29 -2.08 2.49
CA PHE A 72 8.88 -1.30 3.67
C PHE A 72 9.22 0.20 3.58
N SER A 73 9.08 0.77 2.38
CA SER A 73 9.38 2.17 2.09
C SER A 73 8.19 2.82 1.40
N CYS A 74 7.89 4.08 1.74
CA CYS A 74 6.86 4.84 1.05
C CYS A 74 7.26 5.05 -0.42
N PRO A 75 6.41 4.73 -1.41
CA PRO A 75 6.75 4.92 -2.82
C PRO A 75 6.84 6.40 -3.24
N ILE A 76 6.29 7.32 -2.43
CA ILE A 76 6.25 8.76 -2.75
C ILE A 76 7.45 9.50 -2.15
N CYS A 77 7.76 9.26 -0.86
CA CYS A 77 8.78 10.02 -0.14
C CYS A 77 9.94 9.17 0.39
N SER A 78 9.94 7.87 0.09
CA SER A 78 10.94 6.89 0.53
C SER A 78 11.10 6.76 2.06
N SER A 79 10.19 7.36 2.86
CA SER A 79 10.20 7.19 4.31
C SER A 79 9.96 5.74 4.67
N LYS A 80 10.81 5.21 5.54
CA LYS A 80 10.68 3.87 6.12
C LYS A 80 9.93 3.92 7.45
N THR A 81 10.12 4.97 8.24
CA THR A 81 9.65 5.06 9.64
C THR A 81 8.20 5.48 9.77
N ASP A 82 7.69 6.28 8.84
CA ASP A 82 6.38 6.95 8.98
C ASP A 82 5.22 6.19 8.36
N LEU A 83 5.32 4.86 8.31
CA LEU A 83 4.32 3.97 7.71
C LEU A 83 3.51 3.27 8.80
N VAL A 84 2.20 3.51 8.81
CA VAL A 84 1.25 2.83 9.71
C VAL A 84 0.33 1.97 8.88
N LYS A 85 0.19 0.69 9.24
CA LYS A 85 -0.65 -0.24 8.48
C LYS A 85 -2.08 0.30 8.37
N TRP A 86 -2.59 0.35 7.15
CA TRP A 86 -3.95 0.79 6.93
C TRP A 86 -4.92 -0.30 7.39
N LYS A 87 -5.79 0.04 8.34
CA LYS A 87 -6.72 -0.94 8.92
C LYS A 87 -7.87 -1.17 7.93
N THR A 88 -7.74 -2.14 7.02
CA THR A 88 -8.72 -2.45 5.94
C THR A 88 -10.19 -2.56 6.40
N ARG A 89 -10.44 -2.99 7.65
CA ARG A 89 -11.81 -3.05 8.20
C ARG A 89 -12.37 -1.66 8.57
N LEU A 90 -11.52 -0.80 9.13
CA LEU A 90 -11.90 0.55 9.55
C LEU A 90 -11.82 1.55 8.39
N ARG A 91 -10.94 1.31 7.42
CA ARG A 91 -10.65 2.16 6.25
C ARG A 91 -10.52 3.64 6.62
N PRO A 92 -9.66 4.02 7.60
CA PRO A 92 -9.57 5.40 8.03
C PRO A 92 -9.04 6.31 6.92
N CYS A 93 -9.63 7.50 6.77
CA CYS A 93 -9.07 8.54 5.91
C CYS A 93 -7.79 9.11 6.54
N PRO A 94 -6.71 9.36 5.78
CA PRO A 94 -5.52 10.02 6.31
C PRO A 94 -5.74 11.54 6.51
N LYS A 95 -6.65 12.15 5.74
CA LYS A 95 -6.85 13.62 5.73
C LYS A 95 -7.83 14.13 6.77
N CYS A 96 -8.77 13.29 7.21
CA CYS A 96 -9.81 13.66 8.16
C CYS A 96 -10.20 12.45 9.02
N ASP A 97 -11.17 12.62 9.91
CA ASP A 97 -11.73 11.57 10.76
C ASP A 97 -12.78 10.68 10.03
N GLY A 98 -12.86 10.80 8.70
CA GLY A 98 -13.79 10.06 7.87
C GLY A 98 -13.35 8.65 7.53
N LYS A 99 -14.19 7.97 6.75
CA LYS A 99 -13.94 6.61 6.26
C LYS A 99 -13.78 6.62 4.75
N MET A 100 -12.91 5.75 4.26
CA MET A 100 -12.76 5.48 2.83
C MET A 100 -13.73 4.37 2.42
N GLU A 101 -14.52 4.67 1.40
CA GLU A 101 -15.51 3.77 0.81
C GLU A 101 -15.04 3.36 -0.57
N PHE A 102 -15.37 2.12 -0.96
CA PHE A 102 -15.03 1.62 -2.28
C PHE A 102 -15.90 2.35 -3.29
N ASP A 103 -15.28 2.87 -4.34
CA ASP A 103 -15.97 3.55 -5.42
C ASP A 103 -16.24 2.56 -6.55
N SER A 104 -17.47 2.07 -6.66
CA SER A 104 -17.85 1.06 -7.66
C SER A 104 -17.84 1.57 -9.09
N GLU A 105 -17.90 2.89 -9.28
CA GLU A 105 -17.77 3.55 -10.59
C GLU A 105 -16.35 4.06 -10.82
N GLY A 106 -15.47 3.88 -9.82
CA GLY A 106 -14.09 4.35 -9.86
C GLY A 106 -13.18 3.46 -10.69
N GLU A 107 -11.97 3.96 -10.93
CA GLU A 107 -10.96 3.21 -11.67
C GLU A 107 -10.56 1.93 -10.93
N GLN A 108 -10.46 0.84 -11.70
CA GLN A 108 -9.84 -0.40 -11.29
C GLN A 108 -8.69 -0.70 -12.25
N ILE A 109 -7.49 -0.90 -11.72
CA ILE A 109 -6.32 -1.26 -12.52
C ILE A 109 -5.74 -2.60 -12.08
N LEU A 110 -5.26 -3.36 -13.06
CA LEU A 110 -4.34 -4.46 -12.83
C LEU A 110 -2.93 -3.88 -12.69
N TRP A 111 -2.14 -4.44 -11.78
CA TRP A 111 -0.75 -4.06 -11.62
C TRP A 111 0.14 -5.30 -11.49
N ASP A 112 1.42 -5.04 -11.72
CA ASP A 112 2.50 -6.02 -11.78
C ASP A 112 2.47 -6.95 -13.00
#